data_AF-A0A016W6W9-F1
#
_entry.id   AF-A0A016W6W9-F1
#
_cell.length_a   1.000
_cell.length_b   1.000
_cell.length_c   1.000
_cell.angle_alpha   90.00
_cell.angle_beta   90.00
_cell.angle_gamma   90.00
#
_symmetry.space_group_name_H-M   'P 1'
#
loop_
_entity.id
_entity.type
_entity.pdbx_description
1 polymer ?
#
loop_
_entity_poly.entity_id
_entity_poly.type
_entity_poly.pdbx_seq_one_letter_code
_entity_poly.pdbx_strand_id
1 'polypeptide(L)'
;MDKLSSKLTVSQWNQLLQIKSDVDSCLKPYGSSTSTVLSKLGAGVSSSLQSQYSTLLSYGASTTKSTGKSCSGIRPMMYNKVCPMMLSSTIQKTITTCKGKMSSNEWNCLKSKGTALFRFNLYQT
;
A
#
# COMPACT_ATOMS: atom_id res chain seq x y z
N MET A 1 1.63 10.70 11.84
CA MET A 1 0.19 11.02 11.60
C MET A 1 -0.03 12.53 11.45
N ASP A 2 0.90 13.36 11.91
CA ASP A 2 0.75 14.83 12.03
C ASP A 2 0.78 15.62 10.71
N LYS A 3 1.21 15.02 9.60
CA LYS A 3 1.21 15.67 8.27
C LYS A 3 -0.02 15.36 7.41
N LEU A 4 -0.88 14.44 7.86
CA LEU A 4 -2.10 14.05 7.15
C LEU A 4 -3.32 14.85 7.65
N SER A 5 -3.35 15.20 8.93
CA SER A 5 -4.40 16.04 9.53
C SER A 5 -4.51 17.42 8.88
N SER A 6 -3.42 17.97 8.36
CA SER A 6 -3.41 19.25 7.64
C SER A 6 -3.84 19.17 6.17
N LYS A 7 -4.02 17.97 5.62
CA LYS A 7 -4.42 17.72 4.22
C LYS A 7 -5.79 17.10 4.07
N LEU A 8 -6.39 16.69 5.17
CA LEU A 8 -7.70 16.04 5.23
C LEU A 8 -8.68 17.00 5.90
N THR A 9 -9.92 16.98 5.44
CA THR A 9 -11.00 17.63 6.18
C THR A 9 -11.18 16.98 7.55
N VAL A 10 -11.73 17.72 8.52
CA VAL A 10 -12.06 17.19 9.85
C VAL A 10 -12.90 15.90 9.75
N SER A 11 -13.86 15.87 8.82
CA SER A 11 -14.69 14.68 8.57
C SER A 11 -13.86 13.47 8.11
N GLN A 12 -12.96 13.66 7.16
CA GLN A 12 -12.09 12.58 6.68
C GLN A 12 -11.13 12.09 7.78
N TRP A 13 -10.61 13.02 8.58
CA TRP A 13 -9.75 12.67 9.71
C TRP A 13 -10.48 11.83 10.75
N ASN A 14 -11.69 12.23 11.13
CA ASN A 14 -12.51 11.49 12.09
C ASN A 14 -12.89 10.10 11.56
N GLN A 15 -13.20 9.98 10.26
CA GLN A 15 -13.43 8.68 9.63
C GLN A 15 -12.20 7.77 9.73
N LEU A 16 -10.98 8.29 9.49
CA LEU A 16 -9.75 7.52 9.64
C LEU A 16 -9.51 7.06 11.08
N LEU A 17 -9.77 7.93 12.06
CA LEU A 17 -9.65 7.59 13.48
C LEU A 17 -10.65 6.50 13.88
N GLN A 18 -11.89 6.57 13.38
CA GLN A 18 -12.90 5.56 13.64
C GLN A 18 -12.47 4.20 13.06
N ILE A 19 -12.03 4.18 11.79
CA ILE A 19 -11.56 2.95 11.15
C ILE A 19 -10.39 2.34 11.93
N LYS A 20 -9.43 3.16 12.36
CA LYS A 20 -8.32 2.70 13.19
C LYS A 20 -8.83 2.08 14.50
N SER A 21 -9.76 2.75 15.18
CA SER A 21 -10.36 2.27 16.43
C SER A 21 -11.06 0.92 16.25
N ASP A 22 -11.82 0.77 15.17
CA ASP A 22 -12.55 -0.47 14.87
C ASP A 22 -11.60 -1.63 14.56
N VAL A 23 -10.54 -1.37 13.79
CA VAL A 23 -9.48 -2.35 13.48
C VAL A 23 -8.73 -2.74 14.76
N ASP A 24 -8.29 -1.78 15.58
CA ASP A 24 -7.60 -2.07 16.84
C ASP A 24 -8.48 -2.90 17.80
N SER A 25 -9.77 -2.56 17.90
CA SER A 25 -10.73 -3.29 18.72
C SER A 25 -10.91 -4.73 18.24
N CYS A 26 -10.93 -4.96 16.93
CA CYS A 26 -10.99 -6.31 16.35
C CYS A 26 -9.69 -7.10 16.58
N LEU A 27 -8.53 -6.43 16.53
CA LEU A 27 -7.21 -7.07 16.65
C LEU A 27 -6.80 -7.37 18.10
N LYS A 28 -7.36 -6.66 19.08
CA LYS A 28 -7.03 -6.78 20.50
C LYS A 28 -7.07 -8.22 21.05
N PRO A 29 -8.09 -9.06 20.77
CA PRO A 29 -8.12 -10.45 21.23
C PRO A 29 -6.97 -11.33 20.67
N TYR A 30 -6.31 -10.88 19.60
CA TYR A 30 -5.24 -11.61 18.93
C TYR A 30 -3.85 -11.04 19.25
N GLY A 31 -3.73 -10.13 20.21
CA GLY A 31 -2.47 -9.49 20.58
C GLY A 31 -1.84 -8.67 19.44
N SER A 32 -2.67 -8.23 18.47
CA SER A 32 -2.23 -7.46 17.30
C SER A 32 -2.79 -6.03 17.36
N SER A 33 -2.37 -5.20 16.41
CA SER A 33 -2.77 -3.79 16.33
C SER A 33 -2.74 -3.30 14.88
N THR A 34 -3.35 -2.14 14.64
CA THR A 34 -3.33 -1.49 13.33
C THR A 34 -1.89 -1.25 12.87
N SER A 35 -0.97 -0.86 13.77
CA SER A 35 0.43 -0.65 13.39
C SER A 35 1.12 -1.94 12.98
N THR A 36 0.86 -3.05 13.68
CA THR A 36 1.37 -4.39 13.33
C THR A 36 0.87 -4.82 11.95
N VAL A 37 -0.43 -4.69 11.69
CA VAL A 37 -1.04 -5.04 10.41
C VAL A 37 -0.52 -4.15 9.28
N LEU A 38 -0.40 -2.84 9.49
CA LEU A 38 0.17 -1.91 8.51
C LEU A 38 1.64 -2.22 8.21
N SER A 39 2.42 -2.63 9.22
CA SER A 39 3.81 -3.07 9.03
C SER A 39 3.89 -4.33 8.16
N LYS A 40 3.03 -5.32 8.43
CA LYS A 40 2.91 -6.55 7.62
C LYS A 40 2.46 -6.27 6.18
N LEU A 41 1.49 -5.37 6.00
CA LEU A 41 1.11 -4.86 4.67
C LEU A 41 2.30 -4.23 3.96
N GLY A 42 3.01 -3.32 4.61
CA GLY A 42 4.17 -2.65 4.05
C GLY A 42 5.25 -3.64 3.60
N ALA A 43 5.57 -4.63 4.43
CA ALA A 43 6.50 -5.70 4.07
C ALA A 43 6.00 -6.55 2.88
N GLY A 44 4.71 -6.87 2.84
CA GLY A 44 4.07 -7.60 1.73
C GLY A 44 4.11 -6.82 0.41
N VAL A 45 3.75 -5.53 0.43
CA VAL A 45 3.81 -4.64 -0.72
C VAL A 45 5.24 -4.52 -1.22
N SER A 46 6.19 -4.17 -0.35
CA SER A 46 7.60 -4.02 -0.71
C SER A 46 8.17 -5.30 -1.34
N SER A 47 7.92 -6.47 -0.73
CA SER A 47 8.40 -7.74 -1.29
C SER A 47 7.76 -8.08 -2.65
N SER A 48 6.47 -7.79 -2.82
CA SER A 48 5.76 -8.10 -4.08
C SER A 48 6.15 -7.19 -5.25
N LEU A 49 6.48 -5.92 -4.97
CA LEU A 49 6.80 -4.90 -5.97
C LEU A 49 8.31 -4.65 -6.11
N GLN A 50 9.16 -5.35 -5.37
CA GLN A 50 10.60 -5.10 -5.34
C GLN A 50 11.22 -5.14 -6.74
N SER A 51 10.81 -6.09 -7.58
CA SER A 51 11.33 -6.23 -8.95
C SER A 51 10.96 -5.02 -9.81
N GLN A 52 9.68 -4.62 -9.81
CA GLN A 52 9.19 -3.45 -10.53
C GLN A 52 9.87 -2.17 -10.02
N TYR A 53 10.03 -2.04 -8.71
CA TYR A 53 10.73 -0.93 -8.08
C TYR A 53 12.18 -0.83 -8.55
N SER A 54 12.93 -1.94 -8.51
CA SER A 54 14.32 -1.97 -8.99
C SER A 54 14.41 -1.62 -10.48
N THR A 55 13.51 -2.14 -11.32
CA THR A 55 13.46 -1.78 -12.74
C THR A 55 13.19 -0.28 -12.95
N LEU A 56 12.25 0.30 -12.22
CA LEU A 56 11.94 1.73 -12.28
C LEU A 56 13.09 2.60 -11.80
N LEU A 57 13.77 2.19 -10.73
CA LEU A 57 14.95 2.87 -10.20
C LEU A 57 16.07 2.90 -11.22
N SER A 58 16.41 1.74 -11.82
CA SER A 58 17.41 1.65 -12.88
C SER A 58 17.01 2.47 -14.11
N TYR A 59 15.76 2.38 -14.54
CA TYR A 59 15.25 3.18 -15.66
C TYR A 59 15.37 4.67 -15.39
N GLY A 60 15.02 5.13 -14.19
CA GLY A 60 15.15 6.52 -13.78
C GLY A 60 16.60 6.99 -13.85
N ALA A 61 17.53 6.25 -13.25
CA ALA A 61 18.95 6.56 -13.27
C ALA A 61 19.54 6.59 -14.70
N SER A 62 19.17 5.64 -15.55
CA SER A 62 19.58 5.64 -16.95
C SER A 62 19.01 6.83 -17.72
N THR A 63 17.75 7.20 -17.45
CA THR A 63 17.07 8.31 -18.13
C THR A 63 17.61 9.67 -17.71
N THR A 64 17.90 9.87 -16.41
CA THR A 64 18.55 11.12 -15.96
C THR A 64 19.93 11.26 -16.59
N LYS A 65 20.71 10.16 -16.64
CA LYS A 65 22.03 10.15 -17.27
C LYS A 65 21.98 10.44 -18.78
N SER A 66 21.00 9.88 -19.50
CA SER A 66 20.91 10.05 -20.96
C SER A 66 20.29 11.39 -21.39
N THR A 67 19.40 11.96 -20.58
CA THR A 67 18.67 13.19 -20.93
C THR A 67 19.18 14.44 -20.22
N GLY A 68 20.02 14.29 -19.19
CA GLY A 68 20.47 15.39 -18.33
C GLY A 68 19.37 15.98 -17.43
N LYS A 69 18.14 15.44 -17.47
CA LYS A 69 17.01 15.93 -16.68
C LYS A 69 17.10 15.49 -15.22
N SER A 70 16.62 16.34 -14.33
CA SER A 70 16.45 16.02 -12.91
C SER A 70 15.33 14.98 -12.69
N CYS A 71 15.27 14.40 -11.48
CA CYS A 71 14.23 13.43 -11.11
C CYS A 71 12.80 13.96 -11.33
N SER A 72 12.56 15.25 -11.05
CA SER A 72 11.25 15.87 -11.31
C SER A 72 10.94 15.94 -12.81
N GLY A 73 11.95 16.20 -13.65
CA GLY A 73 11.83 16.27 -15.10
C GLY A 73 11.59 14.92 -15.79
N ILE A 74 12.03 13.81 -15.20
CA ILE A 74 11.78 12.45 -15.73
C ILE A 74 10.55 11.77 -15.13
N ARG A 75 9.92 12.38 -14.12
CA ARG A 75 8.76 11.81 -13.43
C ARG A 75 7.62 11.37 -14.37
N PRO A 76 7.23 12.15 -15.41
CA PRO A 76 6.22 11.69 -16.37
C PRO A 76 6.64 10.42 -17.12
N MET A 77 7.92 10.27 -17.48
CA MET A 77 8.44 9.09 -18.16
C MET A 77 8.41 7.86 -17.24
N MET A 78 8.73 8.05 -15.95
CA MET A 78 8.60 6.99 -14.95
C MET A 78 7.15 6.54 -14.78
N TYR A 79 6.18 7.47 -14.78
CA TYR A 79 4.75 7.12 -14.74
C TYR A 79 4.33 6.31 -15.97
N ASN A 80 4.73 6.74 -17.17
CA ASN A 80 4.45 5.99 -18.39
C ASN A 80 5.08 4.59 -18.37
N LYS A 81 6.25 4.43 -17.72
CA LYS A 81 6.93 3.15 -17.59
C LYS A 81 6.27 2.21 -16.57
N VAL A 82 5.72 2.73 -15.46
CA VAL A 82 5.09 1.90 -14.43
C VAL A 82 3.67 1.46 -14.79
N CYS A 83 2.90 2.26 -15.54
CA CYS A 83 1.53 1.91 -15.94
C CYS A 83 1.39 0.50 -16.53
N PRO A 84 2.20 0.06 -17.52
CA PRO A 84 2.11 -1.31 -18.05
C PRO A 84 2.65 -2.39 -17.09
N MET A 85 3.37 -2.02 -16.02
CA MET A 85 3.86 -2.98 -15.01
C MET A 85 2.79 -3.33 -13.97
N MET A 86 1.78 -2.47 -13.80
CA MET A 86 0.70 -2.61 -12.83
C MET A 86 -0.48 -3.36 -13.42
N LEU A 87 -0.25 -4.61 -13.82
CA LEU A 87 -1.29 -5.52 -14.29
C LEU A 87 -2.16 -6.01 -13.12
N SER A 88 -3.38 -6.44 -13.40
CA SER A 88 -4.27 -7.06 -12.40
C SER A 88 -3.61 -8.26 -11.69
N SER A 89 -2.78 -9.02 -12.40
CA SER A 89 -1.99 -10.12 -11.85
C SER A 89 -0.93 -9.65 -10.84
N THR A 90 -0.30 -8.49 -11.08
CA THR A 90 0.61 -7.85 -10.12
C THR A 90 -0.14 -7.47 -8.85
N ILE A 91 -1.33 -6.88 -8.99
CA ILE A 91 -2.14 -6.45 -7.85
C ILE A 91 -2.65 -7.66 -7.04
N GLN A 92 -3.13 -8.70 -7.72
CA GLN A 92 -3.54 -9.95 -7.08
C GLN A 92 -2.37 -10.61 -6.33
N LYS A 93 -1.19 -10.67 -6.94
CA LYS A 93 0.03 -11.18 -6.29
C LYS A 93 0.35 -10.38 -5.03
N THR A 94 0.32 -9.05 -5.09
CA THR A 94 0.54 -8.18 -3.92
C THR A 94 -0.44 -8.47 -2.79
N ILE A 95 -1.73 -8.64 -3.10
CA ILE A 95 -2.76 -8.96 -2.10
C ILE A 95 -2.51 -10.34 -1.48
N THR A 96 -2.22 -11.36 -2.29
CA THR A 96 -1.90 -12.71 -1.80
C THR A 96 -0.66 -12.71 -0.91
N THR A 97 0.40 -11.99 -1.31
CA THR A 97 1.61 -11.83 -0.50
C THR A 97 1.30 -11.14 0.83
N CYS A 98 0.51 -10.07 0.82
CA CYS A 98 0.09 -9.36 2.03
C CYS A 98 -0.72 -10.26 2.97
N LYS A 99 -1.70 -11.00 2.43
CA LYS A 99 -2.50 -11.98 3.19
C LYS A 99 -1.60 -13.03 3.85
N GLY A 100 -0.62 -13.56 3.12
CA GLY A 100 0.33 -14.56 3.63
C GLY A 100 1.26 -14.06 4.75
N LYS A 101 1.37 -12.73 4.97
CA LYS A 101 2.14 -12.14 6.08
C LYS A 101 1.32 -11.96 7.36
N MET A 102 0.02 -12.25 7.33
CA MET A 102 -0.91 -12.06 8.44
C MET A 102 -1.51 -13.39 8.87
N SER A 103 -1.97 -13.45 10.12
CA SER A 103 -2.86 -14.54 10.53
C SER A 103 -4.23 -14.37 9.86
N SER A 104 -4.99 -15.47 9.77
CA SER A 104 -6.36 -15.44 9.27
C SER A 104 -7.24 -14.44 10.03
N ASN A 105 -7.05 -14.32 11.34
CA ASN A 105 -7.81 -13.40 12.19
C ASN A 105 -7.45 -11.94 11.91
N GLU A 106 -6.16 -11.64 11.77
CA GLU A 106 -5.68 -10.29 11.39
C GLU A 106 -6.25 -9.88 10.02
N TRP A 107 -6.19 -10.79 9.04
CA TRP A 107 -6.74 -10.57 7.71
C TRP A 107 -8.25 -10.34 7.73
N ASN A 108 -9.00 -11.12 8.51
CA ASN A 108 -10.45 -10.97 8.65
C ASN A 108 -10.83 -9.65 9.33
N CYS A 109 -10.08 -9.21 10.34
CA CYS A 109 -10.27 -7.91 10.97
C CYS A 109 -10.04 -6.76 9.97
N LEU A 110 -8.94 -6.82 9.23
CA LEU A 110 -8.64 -5.81 8.22
C LEU A 110 -9.68 -5.81 7.09
N LYS A 111 -10.12 -6.98 6.61
CA LYS A 111 -11.13 -7.12 5.57
C LYS A 111 -12.51 -6.67 6.03
N SER A 112 -12.86 -6.78 7.31
CA SER A 112 -14.20 -6.41 7.81
C SER A 112 -14.27 -4.95 8.29
N LYS A 113 -13.21 -4.43 8.89
CA LYS A 113 -13.18 -3.09 9.51
C LYS A 113 -12.38 -2.06 8.71
N GLY A 114 -11.48 -2.49 7.83
CA GLY A 114 -10.60 -1.62 7.03
C GLY A 114 -11.04 -1.41 5.57
N THR A 115 -12.24 -1.83 5.17
CA THR A 115 -12.72 -1.79 3.77
C THR A 115 -12.75 -0.39 3.16
N ALA A 116 -12.98 0.63 3.97
CA ALA A 116 -12.96 2.03 3.55
C ALA A 116 -11.54 2.50 3.17
N LEU A 117 -10.49 1.85 3.70
CA LEU A 117 -9.09 2.15 3.38
C LEU A 117 -8.57 1.33 2.20
N PHE A 118 -9.07 0.11 2.06
CA PHE A 118 -8.55 -0.84 1.08
C PHE A 118 -9.70 -1.58 0.41
N ARG A 119 -9.79 -1.45 -0.91
CA ARG A 119 -10.71 -2.24 -1.73
C ARG A 119 -10.15 -3.64 -1.99
N PHE A 120 -9.95 -4.42 -0.93
CA PHE A 120 -9.50 -5.82 -1.03
C PHE A 120 -10.49 -6.71 -1.80
N ASN A 121 -11.77 -6.31 -1.88
CA ASN A 121 -12.83 -7.06 -2.55
C ASN A 121 -12.79 -7.00 -4.09
N LEU A 122 -11.93 -6.17 -4.69
CA LEU A 122 -11.76 -6.14 -6.16
C LEU A 122 -10.95 -7.34 -6.69
N TYR A 123 -10.29 -8.08 -5.80
CA TYR A 123 -9.46 -9.24 -6.14
C TYR A 123 -9.93 -10.40 -5.25
N GLN A 124 -11.16 -10.85 -5.49
CA GLN A 124 -11.67 -12.07 -4.88
C GLN A 124 -10.78 -13.24 -5.33
N THR A 125 -10.01 -13.78 -4.39
CA THR A 125 -9.61 -15.19 -4.40
C THR A 125 -10.65 -15.98 -3.63
#